data_AF-A0A4C1YK69-F1
#
_entry.id   AF-A0A4C1YK69-F1
#
_cell.length_a   1.000
_cell.length_b   1.000
_cell.length_c   1.000
_cell.angle_alpha   90.00
_cell.angle_beta   90.00
_cell.angle_gamma   90.00
#
_symmetry.space_group_name_H-M   'P 1'
#
loop_
_entity.id
_entity.type
_entity.pdbx_description
1 polymer ?
#
loop_
_entity_poly.entity_id
_entity_poly.type
_entity_poly.pdbx_seq_one_letter_code
_entity_poly.pdbx_strand_id
1 'polypeptide(L)'
;MRLQAENTRAVANGDRRLPNVPGRLFVTDRCTKMQFLVDTGSELCVFHARPCNSDGTTYQLSAANGTTINTYGYVNLELNLSLRRAYPWRFVVADVTKPIIEQTFSSFTI
;
A
#
# COMPACT_ATOMS: atom_id res chain seq x y z
N MET A 1 -15.58 5.42 -0.77
CA MET A 1 -14.40 4.58 -0.47
C MET A 1 -13.25 5.47 -0.04
N ARG A 2 -12.84 5.42 1.23
CA ARG A 2 -11.89 6.35 1.86
C ARG A 2 -10.60 5.59 2.20
N LEU A 3 -9.54 5.81 1.44
CA LEU A 3 -8.22 5.29 1.79
C LEU A 3 -7.57 6.22 2.81
N GLN A 4 -7.05 5.68 3.91
CA GLN A 4 -6.25 6.48 4.85
C GLN A 4 -4.79 6.58 4.38
N ALA A 5 -4.59 7.01 3.14
CA ALA A 5 -3.28 7.42 2.66
C ALA A 5 -3.01 8.84 3.16
N GLU A 6 -2.43 8.96 4.35
CA GLU A 6 -1.90 10.24 4.80
C GLU A 6 -0.69 10.61 3.94
N ASN A 7 -0.80 11.70 3.20
CA ASN A 7 0.30 12.30 2.45
C ASN A 7 1.28 13.01 3.41
N THR A 8 1.86 12.26 4.36
CA THR A 8 2.95 12.76 5.20
C THR A 8 4.21 12.80 4.35
N ARG A 9 4.74 13.99 4.09
CA ARG A 9 6.05 14.19 3.45
C ARG A 9 7.11 13.40 4.23
N ALA A 10 7.55 12.28 3.68
CA ALA A 10 8.64 11.50 4.27
C ALA A 10 9.97 12.22 3.99
N VAL A 11 10.74 12.39 5.06
CA VAL A 11 12.10 12.93 5.03
C VAL A 11 12.97 12.04 4.15
N ALA A 12 13.64 12.64 3.18
CA ALA A 12 14.61 12.00 2.31
C ALA A 12 15.86 11.58 3.13
N ASN A 13 15.82 10.41 3.74
CA ASN A 13 17.00 9.67 4.17
C ASN A 13 16.76 8.21 3.78
N GLY A 14 17.79 7.54 3.25
CA GLY A 14 17.71 6.21 2.62
C GLY A 14 17.22 5.05 3.49
N ASP A 15 16.68 5.33 4.67
CA ASP A 15 16.02 4.35 5.53
C ASP A 15 14.54 4.23 5.13
N ARG A 16 14.19 3.13 4.46
CA ARG A 16 12.79 2.82 4.08
C ARG A 16 11.93 2.42 5.28
N ARG A 17 12.49 2.42 6.49
CA ARG A 17 11.82 2.12 7.75
C ARG A 17 11.10 3.35 8.27
N LEU A 18 9.77 3.27 8.35
CA LEU A 18 8.98 4.30 9.00
C LEU A 18 9.14 4.20 10.53
N PRO A 19 9.09 5.33 11.25
CA PRO A 19 9.03 5.31 12.71
C PRO A 19 7.77 4.57 13.14
N ASN A 20 7.89 3.73 14.18
CA ASN A 20 6.74 3.04 14.75
C ASN A 20 5.84 4.09 15.43
N VAL A 21 4.74 4.44 14.78
CA VAL A 21 3.75 5.39 15.33
C VAL A 21 2.74 4.60 16.16
N PRO A 22 2.51 4.96 17.43
CA PRO A 22 1.49 4.31 18.26
C PRO A 22 0.12 4.28 17.55
N GLY A 23 -0.56 3.13 17.61
CA GLY A 23 -1.87 2.95 16.96
C GLY A 23 -1.84 2.66 15.47
N ARG A 24 -0.65 2.54 14.84
CA ARG A 24 -0.52 2.09 13.44
C ARG A 24 0.16 0.73 13.38
N LEU A 25 -0.41 -0.17 12.59
CA LEU A 25 0.17 -1.49 12.35
C LEU A 25 0.96 -1.47 11.04
N PHE A 26 2.23 -1.86 11.10
CA PHE A 26 3.09 -1.99 9.93
C PHE A 26 3.55 -3.43 9.74
N VAL A 27 3.61 -3.88 8.49
CA VAL A 27 4.26 -5.14 8.12
C VAL A 27 5.44 -4.85 7.20
N THR A 28 6.51 -5.63 7.33
CA THR A 28 7.74 -5.44 6.55
C THR A 28 7.94 -6.64 5.65
N ASP A 29 8.03 -6.39 4.34
CA ASP A 29 8.52 -7.40 3.42
C ASP A 29 10.01 -7.68 3.68
N ARG A 30 10.32 -8.95 3.98
CA ARG A 30 11.68 -9.35 4.37
C ARG A 30 12.67 -9.29 3.22
N CYS A 31 12.19 -9.45 1.98
CA CYS A 31 13.02 -9.44 0.78
C CYS A 31 13.47 -8.01 0.44
N THR A 32 12.51 -7.10 0.26
CA THR A 32 12.78 -5.72 -0.16
C THR A 32 13.05 -4.76 0.99
N LYS A 33 12.74 -5.15 2.24
CA LYS A 33 12.72 -4.28 3.44
C LYS A 33 11.67 -3.17 3.40
N MET A 34 10.71 -3.23 2.48
CA MET A 34 9.65 -2.25 2.37
C MET A 34 8.63 -2.43 3.51
N GLN A 35 8.19 -1.32 4.09
CA GLN A 35 7.12 -1.31 5.08
C GLN A 35 5.79 -0.90 4.47
N PHE A 36 4.75 -1.63 4.86
CA PHE A 36 3.37 -1.41 4.47
C PHE A 36 2.54 -1.08 5.70
N LEU A 37 1.68 -0.07 5.59
CA LEU A 37 0.67 0.21 6.60
C LEU A 37 -0.48 -0.78 6.43
N VAL A 38 -0.91 -1.44 7.51
CA VAL A 38 -2.10 -2.29 7.51
C VAL A 38 -3.31 -1.41 7.81
N ASP A 39 -4.24 -1.31 6.86
CA ASP A 39 -5.48 -0.54 6.97
C ASP A 39 -6.69 -1.47 6.76
N THR A 40 -7.43 -1.71 7.84
CA THR A 40 -8.61 -2.59 7.86
C THR A 40 -9.87 -1.88 7.35
N GLY A 41 -9.81 -0.57 7.14
CA GLY A 41 -10.90 0.24 6.60
C GLY A 41 -10.78 0.52 5.10
N SER A 42 -9.71 0.03 4.47
CA SER A 42 -9.54 0.04 3.02
C SER A 42 -10.32 -1.12 2.39
N GLU A 43 -10.65 -1.03 1.10
CA GLU A 43 -11.11 -2.19 0.30
C GLU A 43 -10.05 -2.56 -0.77
N LEU A 44 -8.91 -1.87 -0.83
CA LEU A 44 -7.84 -2.09 -1.82
C LEU A 44 -6.42 -2.02 -1.21
N CYS A 45 -5.54 -2.88 -1.70
CA CYS A 45 -4.10 -2.78 -1.49
C CYS A 45 -3.51 -1.72 -2.44
N VAL A 46 -2.67 -0.83 -1.92
CA VAL A 46 -2.10 0.29 -2.67
C VAL A 46 -0.58 0.28 -2.60
N PHE A 47 0.08 0.33 -3.76
CA PHE A 47 1.52 0.37 -3.87
C PHE A 47 1.98 1.75 -4.32
N HIS A 48 3.02 2.25 -3.65
CA HIS A 48 3.60 3.54 -4.00
C HIS A 48 4.43 3.41 -5.29
N ALA A 49 4.08 4.16 -6.33
CA ALA A 49 4.98 4.33 -7.47
C ALA A 49 4.85 5.73 -8.07
N ARG A 50 5.92 6.15 -8.74
CA ARG A 50 5.89 7.34 -9.58
C ARG A 50 5.18 7.02 -10.90
N PRO A 51 4.62 8.02 -11.58
CA PRO A 51 4.02 7.82 -12.90
C PRO A 51 5.01 7.11 -13.82
N CYS A 52 4.63 5.94 -14.32
CA CYS A 52 5.35 5.21 -15.34
C CYS A 52 4.32 4.78 -16.36
N ASN A 53 4.27 5.47 -17.51
CA ASN A 53 3.47 5.18 -18.71
C ASN A 53 2.35 4.16 -18.48
N SER A 54 1.27 4.59 -17.83
CA SER A 54 0.21 3.69 -17.33
C SER A 54 -1.16 4.12 -17.83
N ASP A 55 -1.99 3.15 -18.19
CA ASP A 55 -3.36 3.34 -18.70
C ASP A 55 -4.38 3.79 -17.63
N GLY A 56 -3.92 4.26 -16.46
CA GLY A 56 -4.77 4.66 -15.34
C GLY A 56 -5.59 3.49 -14.77
N THR A 57 -6.52 3.80 -13.86
CA THR A 57 -7.57 2.85 -13.44
C THR A 57 -8.95 3.38 -13.81
N THR A 58 -9.94 2.50 -13.91
CA THR A 58 -11.34 2.87 -14.24
C THR A 58 -12.07 3.59 -13.10
N TYR A 59 -11.47 3.65 -11.92
CA TYR A 59 -11.98 4.36 -10.74
C TYR A 59 -10.94 5.32 -10.19
N GLN A 60 -11.40 6.25 -9.37
CA GLN A 60 -10.58 7.25 -8.70
C GLN A 60 -10.54 6.97 -7.19
N LEU A 61 -9.35 7.06 -6.62
CA LEU A 61 -9.13 6.88 -5.19
C LEU A 61 -9.23 8.23 -4.47
N SER A 62 -9.80 8.24 -3.27
CA SER A 62 -9.90 9.43 -2.43
C SER A 62 -9.27 9.19 -1.07
N ALA A 63 -8.46 10.14 -0.63
CA ALA A 63 -7.84 10.13 0.68
C ALA A 63 -8.84 10.57 1.77
N ALA A 64 -8.49 10.30 3.03
CA ALA A 64 -9.28 10.69 4.19
C ALA A 64 -9.58 12.19 4.31
N ASN A 65 -8.71 13.03 3.77
CA ASN A 65 -8.89 14.49 3.71
C ASN A 65 -9.70 14.96 2.48
N GLY A 66 -10.23 14.04 1.67
CA GLY A 66 -11.00 14.37 0.47
C GLY A 66 -10.15 14.65 -0.78
N THR A 67 -8.81 14.57 -0.72
CA THR A 67 -7.98 14.76 -1.92
C THR A 67 -8.04 13.53 -2.81
N THR A 68 -8.13 13.76 -4.12
CA THR A 68 -7.96 12.75 -5.14
C THR A 68 -6.56 12.17 -5.12
N ILE A 69 -6.46 10.85 -5.21
CA ILE A 69 -5.21 10.10 -5.37
C ILE A 69 -5.15 9.62 -6.82
N ASN A 70 -4.08 9.98 -7.52
CA ASN A 70 -3.83 9.51 -8.88
C ASN A 70 -3.43 8.04 -8.88
N THR A 71 -3.91 7.30 -9.87
CA THR A 71 -3.65 5.87 -10.03
C THR A 71 -3.00 5.57 -11.37
N TYR A 72 -2.20 4.52 -11.41
CA TYR A 72 -1.31 4.16 -12.51
C TYR A 72 -1.43 2.69 -12.89
N GLY A 73 -2.61 2.11 -12.69
CA GLY A 73 -2.89 0.71 -13.01
C GLY A 73 -2.63 -0.25 -11.84
N TYR A 74 -2.19 -1.47 -12.15
CA TYR A 74 -2.06 -2.56 -11.19
C TYR A 74 -0.69 -3.24 -11.27
N VAL A 75 -0.22 -3.76 -10.14
CA VAL A 75 0.97 -4.61 -10.05
C VAL A 75 0.68 -5.80 -9.15
N ASN A 76 1.18 -6.98 -9.53
CA ASN A 76 1.15 -8.16 -8.66
C ASN A 76 2.49 -8.26 -7.93
N LEU A 77 2.46 -8.27 -6.60
CA LEU A 77 3.66 -8.40 -5.77
C LEU A 77 3.56 -9.64 -4.91
N GLU A 78 4.66 -10.39 -4.82
CA GLU A 78 4.82 -11.45 -3.83
C GLU A 78 5.51 -10.87 -2.60
N LEU A 79 4.77 -10.78 -1.49
CA LEU A 79 5.31 -10.25 -0.24
C LEU A 79 5.80 -11.37 0.66
N ASN A 80 7.06 -11.28 1.12
CA ASN A 80 7.59 -12.14 2.16
C ASN A 80 7.33 -11.50 3.54
N LEU A 81 6.12 -11.72 4.05
CA LEU A 81 5.70 -11.24 5.37
C LEU A 81 6.06 -12.20 6.51
N SER A 82 6.97 -13.16 6.28
CA SER A 82 7.29 -14.25 7.24
C SER A 82 6.08 -15.13 7.60
N LEU A 83 5.10 -15.19 6.71
CA LEU A 83 4.00 -16.16 6.76
C LEU A 83 4.45 -17.49 6.11
N ARG A 84 3.72 -18.58 6.36
CA ARG A 84 4.07 -19.92 5.84
C ARG A 84 4.15 -19.98 4.32
N ARG A 85 3.51 -19.06 3.60
CA ARG A 85 3.52 -18.96 2.15
C ARG A 85 3.63 -17.50 1.71
N ALA A 86 4.37 -17.24 0.64
CA ALA A 86 4.24 -15.99 -0.09
C ALA A 86 2.91 -15.99 -0.84
N TYR A 87 2.16 -14.91 -0.75
CA TYR A 87 0.89 -14.76 -1.46
C TYR A 87 1.06 -13.68 -2.54
N PRO A 88 0.64 -13.94 -3.79
CA PRO A 88 0.60 -12.91 -4.80
C PRO A 88 -0.55 -11.95 -4.45
N TRP A 89 -0.22 -10.68 -4.29
CA TRP A 89 -1.16 -9.63 -3.93
C TRP A 89 -1.27 -8.65 -5.09
N ARG A 90 -2.49 -8.36 -5.52
CA ARG A 90 -2.75 -7.34 -6.53
C ARG A 90 -2.85 -5.98 -5.86
N PHE A 91 -1.91 -5.11 -6.20
CA PHE A 91 -1.86 -3.73 -5.74
C PHE A 91 -2.34 -2.78 -6.83
N VAL A 92 -3.05 -1.74 -6.41
CA VAL A 92 -3.26 -0.54 -7.22
C VAL A 92 -2.01 0.31 -7.11
N VAL A 93 -1.44 0.68 -8.24
CA VAL A 93 -0.32 1.62 -8.27
C VAL A 93 -0.89 3.01 -8.13
N ALA A 94 -0.43 3.78 -7.14
CA ALA A 94 -0.97 5.11 -6.89
C ALA A 94 0.07 6.10 -6.35
N ASP A 95 -0.25 7.40 -6.48
CA ASP A 95 0.52 8.49 -5.91
C ASP A 95 0.25 8.62 -4.40
N VAL A 96 0.79 7.66 -3.65
CA VAL A 96 0.75 7.64 -2.19
C VAL A 96 2.17 7.61 -1.63
N THR A 97 2.36 8.23 -0.47
CA THR A 97 3.67 8.24 0.20
C THR A 97 4.00 6.91 0.88
N LYS A 98 2.98 6.17 1.27
CA LYS A 98 3.11 4.91 2.01
C LYS A 98 2.25 3.84 1.35
N PRO A 99 2.82 2.66 1.04
CA PRO A 99 2.01 1.57 0.53
C PRO A 99 1.10 1.03 1.64
N ILE A 100 -0.11 0.66 1.26
CA ILE A 100 -1.17 0.20 2.15
C ILE A 100 -1.52 -1.24 1.79
N ILE A 101 -1.61 -2.06 2.83
CA ILE A 101 -2.14 -3.41 2.77
C ILE A 101 -3.55 -3.35 3.35
N GLU A 102 -4.51 -3.75 2.55
CA GLU A 102 -5.86 -3.94 3.02
C GLU A 102 -5.96 -5.24 3.83
N GLN A 103 -6.75 -5.22 4.89
CA GLN A 103 -6.89 -6.37 5.80
C GLN A 103 -8.04 -7.31 5.39
N THR A 104 -8.13 -7.74 4.13
CA THR A 104 -8.89 -8.94 3.77
C THR A 104 -7.93 -10.11 3.69
N PHE A 105 -7.55 -10.58 4.88
CA PHE A 105 -6.97 -11.92 5.02
C PHE A 105 -7.95 -13.02 4.53
N SER A 106 -9.23 -12.69 4.35
CA SER A 106 -10.35 -13.65 4.32
C SER A 106 -10.79 -14.19 2.96
N SER A 107 -9.99 -14.07 1.88
CA SER A 107 -10.37 -14.73 0.60
C SER A 107 -9.23 -15.41 -0.16
N PHE A 108 -8.19 -15.84 0.54
CA PHE A 108 -7.38 -16.96 0.05
C PHE A 108 -7.90 -18.24 0.69
N THR A 109 -8.85 -18.88 0.01
CA THR A 109 -9.32 -20.25 0.27
C THR A 109 -8.13 -21.15 0.63
N ILE A 110 -8.23 -21.79 1.80
CA ILE A 110 -7.42 -22.95 2.20
C ILE A 110 -7.89 -24.15 1.37
#